data_AF-A0A7V6YYW8-F1
#
_entry.id   AF-A0A7V6YYW8-F1
#
_cell.length_a   1.000
_cell.length_b   1.000
_cell.length_c   1.000
_cell.angle_alpha   90.00
_cell.angle_beta   90.00
_cell.angle_gamma   90.00
#
_symmetry.space_group_name_H-M   'P 1'
#
loop_
_entity.id
_entity.type
_entity.pdbx_description
1 polymer ?
#
loop_
_entity_poly.entity_id
_entity_poly.type
_entity_poly.pdbx_seq_one_letter_code
_entity_poly.pdbx_strand_id
1 'polypeptide(L)'
;MSSSSPGTRRKPAPQRALTPTLLLSSFLALSSATGATYEVGEGKAFSSIGQVPWESLAPGDIVLIHWRTNAYHEKWVICRQGTPESPIVVRGVPGPGGELPVINGNGATTRAQLDFWNQQRAVIKIGGASVPPDTTPAHV
;
A
#
# COMPACT_ATOMS: atom_id res chain seq x y z
N MET A 1 -21.84 55.91 67.67
CA MET A 1 -22.07 57.21 66.99
C MET A 1 -21.12 57.29 65.82
N SER A 2 -21.69 57.55 64.64
CA SER A 2 -21.11 58.17 63.44
C SER A 2 -19.61 58.03 63.16
N SER A 3 -19.27 57.43 62.02
CA SER A 3 -18.93 58.24 60.84
C SER A 3 -18.67 57.34 59.63
N SER A 4 -19.56 57.46 58.64
CA SER A 4 -19.29 57.18 57.24
C SER A 4 -18.32 58.22 56.67
N SER A 5 -17.40 57.81 55.79
CA SER A 5 -16.82 58.70 54.79
C SER A 5 -16.39 57.91 53.54
N PRO A 6 -16.76 58.35 52.31
CA PRO A 6 -16.51 57.66 51.05
C PRO A 6 -15.27 58.22 50.31
N GLY A 7 -14.61 57.39 49.50
CA GLY A 7 -13.39 57.80 48.78
C GLY A 7 -13.15 57.07 47.45
N THR A 8 -13.88 57.50 46.43
CA THR A 8 -13.47 57.67 45.02
C THR A 8 -12.78 56.52 44.26
N ARG A 9 -13.61 55.80 43.50
CA ARG A 9 -13.26 54.94 42.35
C ARG A 9 -12.58 55.74 41.24
N ARG A 10 -11.32 55.44 40.90
CA ARG A 10 -10.73 55.76 39.58
C ARG A 10 -10.66 54.47 38.75
N LYS A 11 -11.30 54.50 37.58
CA LYS A 11 -11.38 53.39 36.63
C LYS A 11 -10.19 53.50 35.65
N PRO A 12 -9.29 52.51 35.51
CA PRO A 12 -8.32 52.52 34.42
C PRO A 12 -8.99 52.10 33.09
N ALA A 13 -8.52 52.73 32.01
CA ALA A 13 -8.96 52.56 30.63
C ALA A 13 -8.67 51.14 30.08
N PRO A 14 -9.39 50.66 29.06
CA PRO A 14 -9.15 49.35 28.49
C PRO A 14 -7.84 49.36 27.67
N GLN A 15 -6.83 48.62 28.12
CA GLN A 15 -5.64 48.34 27.33
C GLN A 15 -6.02 47.33 26.23
N ARG A 16 -5.98 47.80 24.96
CA ARG A 16 -6.09 46.94 23.79
C ARG A 16 -4.89 45.98 23.77
N ALA A 17 -5.14 44.71 24.02
CA ALA A 17 -4.16 43.65 23.82
C ALA A 17 -3.91 43.48 22.31
N LEU A 18 -2.68 43.76 21.86
CA LEU A 18 -2.18 43.33 20.56
C LEU A 18 -1.90 41.83 20.64
N THR A 19 -2.69 41.03 19.94
CA THR A 19 -2.46 39.60 19.76
C THR A 19 -1.24 39.36 18.87
N PRO A 20 -0.20 38.63 19.32
CA PRO A 20 0.88 38.22 18.44
C PRO A 20 0.40 37.03 17.61
N THR A 21 0.28 37.21 16.30
CA THR A 21 -0.04 36.12 15.37
C THR A 21 1.17 35.18 15.29
N LEU A 22 1.07 34.01 15.90
CA LEU A 22 2.06 32.95 15.82
C LEU A 22 1.96 32.29 14.43
N LEU A 23 2.88 32.62 13.52
CA LEU A 23 3.02 31.94 12.23
C LEU A 23 3.58 30.53 12.49
N LEU A 24 2.68 29.55 12.59
CA LEU A 24 3.02 28.13 12.67
C LEU A 24 3.48 27.66 11.28
N SER A 25 4.80 27.64 11.07
CA SER A 25 5.38 27.16 9.82
C SER A 25 5.27 25.64 9.74
N SER A 26 4.32 25.16 8.94
CA SER A 26 4.07 23.74 8.69
C SER A 26 5.18 23.17 7.81
N PHE A 27 6.14 22.45 8.39
CA PHE A 27 7.09 21.65 7.63
C PHE A 27 6.36 20.43 7.04
N LEU A 28 6.08 20.44 5.73
CA LEU A 28 5.58 19.27 5.01
C LEU A 28 6.73 18.27 4.90
N ALA A 29 6.76 17.24 5.76
CA ALA A 29 7.64 16.11 5.57
C ALA A 29 7.18 15.33 4.33
N LEU A 30 7.96 15.35 3.25
CA LEU A 30 7.78 14.42 2.13
C LEU A 30 8.07 13.01 2.65
N SER A 31 7.02 12.27 3.03
CA SER A 31 7.13 10.83 3.22
C SER A 31 7.19 10.20 1.84
N SER A 32 8.37 9.78 1.39
CA SER A 32 8.48 8.87 0.26
C SER A 32 7.72 7.60 0.64
N ALA A 33 6.54 7.38 0.04
CA ALA A 33 5.80 6.15 0.23
C ALA A 33 6.64 5.01 -0.39
N THR A 34 7.34 4.26 0.46
CA THR A 34 7.95 2.99 0.06
C THR A 34 6.80 2.01 -0.22
N GLY A 35 6.82 1.34 -1.37
CA GLY A 35 5.79 0.35 -1.69
C GLY A 35 5.72 -0.80 -0.69
N ALA A 36 4.57 -1.46 -0.61
CA ALA A 36 4.33 -2.56 0.31
C ALA A 36 5.07 -3.83 -0.13
N THR A 37 5.54 -4.62 0.84
CA THR A 37 6.10 -5.95 0.57
C THR A 37 5.10 -7.04 0.97
N TYR A 38 4.75 -7.89 0.02
CA TYR A 38 3.84 -9.03 0.18
C TYR A 38 4.65 -10.33 0.15
N GLU A 39 4.91 -10.92 1.32
CA GLU A 39 5.59 -12.22 1.40
C GLU A 39 4.61 -13.37 1.31
N VAL A 40 4.83 -14.25 0.33
CA VAL A 40 4.03 -15.43 0.04
C VAL A 40 4.80 -16.70 0.37
N GLY A 41 4.22 -17.59 1.15
CA GLY A 41 4.78 -18.91 1.46
C GLY A 41 4.40 -19.42 2.83
N GLU A 42 4.86 -20.61 3.16
CA GLU A 42 4.59 -21.23 4.47
C GLU A 42 5.14 -20.36 5.61
N GLY A 43 4.29 -20.05 6.59
CA GLY A 43 4.62 -19.17 7.72
C GLY A 43 4.74 -17.67 7.38
N LYS A 44 4.40 -17.26 6.15
CA LYS A 44 4.37 -15.84 5.74
C LYS A 44 2.98 -15.22 5.93
N ALA A 45 2.91 -13.89 5.80
CA ALA A 45 1.65 -13.14 5.91
C ALA A 45 0.60 -13.63 4.90
N PHE A 46 1.04 -14.02 3.70
CA PHE A 46 0.22 -14.70 2.71
C PHE A 46 0.71 -16.14 2.59
N SER A 47 -0.11 -17.12 2.97
CA SER A 47 0.24 -18.53 2.85
C SER A 47 0.16 -19.04 1.39
N SER A 48 -0.51 -18.30 0.52
CA SER A 48 -0.74 -18.68 -0.87
C SER A 48 -0.78 -17.46 -1.81
N ILE A 49 -0.50 -17.70 -3.11
CA ILE A 49 -0.43 -16.63 -4.12
C ILE A 49 -1.79 -15.96 -4.30
N GLY A 50 -2.88 -16.74 -4.21
CA GLY A 50 -4.25 -16.22 -4.34
C GLY A 50 -4.65 -15.23 -3.26
N GLN A 51 -3.93 -15.15 -2.14
CA GLN A 51 -4.23 -14.21 -1.06
C GLN A 51 -3.64 -12.81 -1.27
N VAL A 52 -2.65 -12.67 -2.16
CA VAL A 52 -2.11 -11.35 -2.54
C VAL A 52 -3.22 -10.53 -3.24
N PRO A 53 -3.43 -9.27 -2.85
CA PRO A 53 -4.41 -8.39 -3.48
C PRO A 53 -3.85 -7.82 -4.80
N TRP A 54 -3.67 -8.68 -5.80
CA TRP A 54 -3.11 -8.35 -7.13
C TRP A 54 -3.80 -7.15 -7.80
N GLU A 55 -5.12 -7.05 -7.62
CA GLU A 55 -5.96 -5.95 -8.08
C GLU A 55 -5.59 -4.60 -7.47
N SER A 56 -4.92 -4.59 -6.32
CA SER A 56 -4.62 -3.39 -5.52
C SER A 56 -3.15 -2.96 -5.56
N LEU A 57 -2.25 -3.72 -6.21
CA LEU A 57 -0.82 -3.39 -6.25
C LEU A 57 -0.52 -1.97 -6.75
N ALA A 58 0.28 -1.22 -6.01
CA ALA A 58 0.66 0.16 -6.30
C ALA A 58 2.14 0.27 -6.76
N PRO A 59 2.56 1.40 -7.34
CA PRO A 59 3.97 1.64 -7.64
C PRO A 59 4.89 1.38 -6.44
N GLY A 60 5.97 0.65 -6.68
CA GLY A 60 6.95 0.25 -5.68
C GLY A 60 6.59 -1.01 -4.89
N ASP A 61 5.39 -1.58 -5.06
CA ASP A 61 5.00 -2.80 -4.37
C ASP A 61 5.85 -4.00 -4.81
N ILE A 62 6.22 -4.84 -3.85
CA ILE A 62 7.05 -6.03 -4.07
C ILE A 62 6.29 -7.27 -3.60
N VAL A 63 6.10 -8.25 -4.47
CA VAL A 63 5.59 -9.58 -4.12
C VAL A 63 6.75 -10.57 -4.10
N LEU A 64 7.06 -11.10 -2.92
CA LEU A 64 8.11 -12.09 -2.70
C LEU A 64 7.47 -13.47 -2.57
N ILE A 65 7.66 -14.33 -3.56
CA ILE A 65 7.13 -15.70 -3.56
C ILE A 65 8.23 -16.63 -3.06
N HIS A 66 8.13 -17.09 -1.82
CA HIS A 66 9.09 -18.00 -1.23
C HIS A 66 8.92 -19.41 -1.79
N TRP A 67 10.04 -20.07 -2.05
CA TRP A 67 10.07 -21.49 -2.32
C TRP A 67 9.37 -22.29 -1.21
N ARG A 68 8.69 -23.35 -1.62
CA ARG A 68 8.17 -24.41 -0.76
C ARG A 68 8.22 -25.73 -1.54
N THR A 69 8.12 -26.86 -0.84
CA THR A 69 8.22 -28.20 -1.46
C THR A 69 7.12 -28.45 -2.50
N ASN A 70 5.88 -28.05 -2.21
CA ASN A 70 4.75 -28.25 -3.11
C ASN A 70 4.57 -27.03 -4.03
N ALA A 71 4.31 -27.25 -5.32
CA ALA A 71 4.06 -26.15 -6.25
C ALA A 71 2.87 -25.27 -5.81
N TYR A 72 2.88 -24.01 -6.24
CA TYR A 72 1.71 -23.14 -6.19
C TYR A 72 0.78 -23.48 -7.35
N HIS A 73 -0.50 -23.60 -7.08
CA HIS A 73 -1.55 -23.95 -8.05
C HIS A 73 -2.52 -22.78 -8.17
N GLU A 74 -1.96 -21.61 -8.39
CA GLU A 74 -2.69 -20.36 -8.58
C GLU A 74 -2.25 -19.70 -9.87
N LYS A 75 -3.22 -19.03 -10.49
CA LYS A 75 -3.03 -18.20 -11.68
C LYS A 75 -3.56 -16.80 -11.39
N TRP A 76 -2.90 -15.79 -11.96
CA TRP A 76 -3.24 -14.40 -11.68
C TRP A 76 -2.88 -13.48 -12.85
N VAL A 77 -3.35 -12.25 -12.74
CA VAL A 77 -3.04 -11.16 -13.66
C VAL A 77 -2.39 -10.01 -12.90
N ILE A 78 -1.46 -9.33 -13.56
CA ILE A 78 -0.97 -8.01 -13.18
C ILE A 78 -1.46 -7.05 -14.28
N CYS A 79 -2.48 -6.27 -13.92
CA CYS A 79 -3.05 -5.22 -14.76
C CYS A 79 -2.99 -3.90 -14.01
N ARG A 80 -1.78 -3.57 -13.54
CA ARG A 80 -1.46 -2.39 -12.75
C ARG A 80 -0.19 -1.74 -13.30
N GLN A 81 0.02 -0.49 -12.93
CA GLN A 81 1.19 0.28 -13.33
C GLN A 81 2.07 0.57 -12.12
N GLY A 82 3.36 0.25 -12.23
CA GLY A 82 4.40 0.93 -11.48
C GLY A 82 4.81 2.24 -12.15
N THR A 83 5.88 2.85 -11.67
CA THR A 83 6.58 3.96 -12.35
C THR A 83 8.03 3.55 -12.65
N PRO A 84 8.76 4.27 -13.52
CA PRO A 84 10.18 3.98 -13.75
C PRO A 84 11.01 3.95 -12.46
N GLU A 85 10.72 4.84 -11.51
CA GLU A 85 11.42 4.97 -10.23
C GLU A 85 10.87 4.01 -9.16
N SER A 86 9.68 3.45 -9.36
CA SER A 86 9.00 2.57 -8.41
C SER A 86 8.18 1.52 -9.16
N PRO A 87 8.86 0.54 -9.80
CA PRO A 87 8.19 -0.54 -10.49
C PRO A 87 7.44 -1.44 -9.49
N ILE A 88 6.42 -2.13 -9.97
CA ILE A 88 5.87 -3.29 -9.25
C ILE A 88 6.84 -4.44 -9.49
N VAL A 89 7.24 -5.19 -8.46
CA VAL A 89 8.21 -6.29 -8.61
C VAL A 89 7.59 -7.58 -8.10
N VAL A 90 7.62 -8.64 -8.92
CA VAL A 90 7.30 -10.00 -8.48
C VAL A 90 8.55 -10.86 -8.58
N ARG A 91 8.99 -11.43 -7.45
CA ARG A 91 10.26 -12.16 -7.38
C ARG A 91 10.13 -13.45 -6.59
N GLY A 92 10.71 -14.53 -7.13
CA GLY A 92 10.90 -15.77 -6.39
C GLY A 92 12.04 -15.66 -5.38
N VAL A 93 11.83 -16.13 -4.15
CA VAL A 93 12.87 -16.22 -3.11
C VAL A 93 13.34 -17.68 -3.02
N PRO A 94 14.63 -17.95 -3.26
CA PRO A 94 15.16 -19.31 -3.23
C PRO A 94 15.00 -20.01 -1.88
N GLY A 95 14.84 -21.33 -1.90
CA GLY A 95 14.91 -22.20 -0.74
C GLY A 95 16.34 -22.41 -0.24
N PRO A 96 16.53 -23.19 0.84
CA PRO A 96 17.85 -23.44 1.43
C PRO A 96 18.87 -24.06 0.46
N GLY A 97 18.41 -24.84 -0.52
CA GLY A 97 19.24 -25.45 -1.56
C GLY A 97 19.33 -24.62 -2.85
N GLY A 98 18.77 -23.41 -2.88
CA GLY A 98 18.69 -22.56 -4.07
C GLY A 98 17.49 -22.86 -4.98
N GLU A 99 16.54 -23.68 -4.53
CA GLU A 99 15.35 -24.03 -5.30
C GLU A 99 14.45 -22.80 -5.48
N LEU A 100 13.91 -22.59 -6.68
CA LEU A 100 12.97 -21.49 -6.93
C LEU A 100 11.51 -21.95 -6.76
N PRO A 101 10.59 -21.04 -6.37
CA PRO A 101 9.17 -21.37 -6.31
C PRO A 101 8.66 -21.85 -7.67
N VAL A 102 7.89 -22.93 -7.67
CA VAL A 102 7.26 -23.48 -8.86
C VAL A 102 5.80 -23.06 -8.90
N ILE A 103 5.39 -22.43 -10.01
CA ILE A 103 3.99 -22.12 -10.29
C ILE A 103 3.49 -23.10 -11.36
N ASN A 104 2.49 -23.89 -10.99
CA ASN A 104 1.97 -24.97 -11.82
C ASN A 104 0.53 -24.66 -12.25
N GLY A 105 0.31 -24.57 -13.57
CA GLY A 105 -1.01 -24.31 -14.15
C GLY A 105 -1.99 -25.49 -14.08
N ASN A 106 -1.52 -26.71 -13.81
CA ASN A 106 -2.39 -27.89 -13.76
C ASN A 106 -3.35 -27.81 -12.57
N GLY A 107 -4.65 -27.73 -12.85
CA GLY A 107 -5.68 -27.54 -11.82
C GLY A 107 -5.60 -26.19 -11.09
N ALA A 108 -4.89 -25.20 -11.65
CA ALA A 108 -4.68 -23.93 -10.98
C ALA A 108 -5.97 -23.11 -10.83
N THR A 109 -6.11 -22.45 -9.69
CA THR A 109 -7.27 -21.62 -9.38
C THR A 109 -6.96 -20.13 -9.53
N THR A 110 -7.99 -19.33 -9.77
CA THR A 110 -7.89 -17.87 -9.79
C THR A 110 -8.51 -17.31 -8.52
N ARG A 111 -7.89 -16.29 -7.91
CA ARG A 111 -8.51 -15.47 -6.86
C ARG A 111 -9.84 -14.89 -7.37
N ALA A 112 -10.90 -14.95 -6.57
CA ALA A 112 -12.25 -14.54 -6.99
C ALA A 112 -12.37 -13.05 -7.38
N GLN A 113 -11.49 -12.20 -6.87
CA GLN A 113 -11.40 -10.77 -7.16
C GLN A 113 -10.74 -10.45 -8.51
N LEU A 114 -10.26 -11.46 -9.26
CA LEU A 114 -9.64 -11.27 -10.56
C LEU A 114 -10.54 -11.83 -11.67
N ASP A 115 -10.75 -11.03 -12.70
CA ASP A 115 -11.37 -11.46 -13.95
C ASP A 115 -10.56 -10.92 -15.11
N PHE A 116 -9.93 -11.80 -15.87
CA PHE A 116 -9.01 -11.42 -16.93
C PHE A 116 -9.08 -12.34 -18.14
N TRP A 117 -8.78 -11.74 -19.30
CA TRP A 117 -8.79 -12.47 -20.56
C TRP A 117 -7.73 -13.57 -20.56
N ASN A 118 -8.07 -14.69 -21.20
CA ASN A 118 -7.22 -15.89 -21.26
C ASN A 118 -6.94 -16.55 -19.90
N GLN A 119 -7.73 -16.29 -18.85
CA GLN A 119 -7.54 -16.98 -17.56
C GLN A 119 -7.59 -18.52 -17.63
N GLN A 120 -8.19 -19.10 -18.67
CA GLN A 120 -8.17 -20.55 -18.89
C GLN A 120 -6.83 -21.10 -19.42
N ARG A 121 -5.95 -20.23 -19.92
CA ARG A 121 -4.70 -20.60 -20.62
C ARG A 121 -3.44 -19.99 -19.99
N ALA A 122 -3.57 -18.84 -19.32
CA ALA A 122 -2.45 -18.14 -18.71
C ALA A 122 -2.26 -18.57 -17.25
N VAL A 123 -1.01 -18.94 -16.90
CA VAL A 123 -0.60 -19.12 -15.50
C VAL A 123 -0.33 -17.75 -14.86
N ILE A 124 0.42 -16.89 -15.56
CA ILE A 124 0.65 -15.50 -15.17
C ILE A 124 0.31 -14.64 -16.39
N LYS A 125 -0.55 -13.64 -16.20
CA LYS A 125 -0.87 -12.65 -17.22
C LYS A 125 -0.31 -11.30 -16.83
N ILE A 126 0.43 -10.68 -17.73
CA ILE A 126 0.68 -9.23 -17.70
C ILE A 126 -0.12 -8.67 -18.88
N GLY A 127 -1.12 -7.85 -18.61
CA GLY A 127 -2.00 -7.28 -19.62
C GLY A 127 -3.42 -7.05 -19.10
N GLY A 128 -4.34 -6.82 -20.03
CA GLY A 128 -5.70 -6.40 -19.68
C GLY A 128 -6.55 -7.43 -18.95
N ALA A 129 -7.47 -6.88 -18.17
CA ALA A 129 -8.40 -7.57 -17.30
C ALA A 129 -9.72 -6.78 -17.22
N SER A 130 -10.82 -7.46 -16.90
CA SER A 130 -12.05 -6.81 -16.46
C SER A 130 -11.91 -6.32 -15.02
N VAL A 131 -11.24 -7.10 -14.17
CA VAL A 131 -10.93 -6.77 -12.78
C VAL A 131 -9.48 -7.16 -12.47
N PRO A 132 -8.62 -6.20 -12.08
CA PRO A 132 -8.89 -4.76 -12.01
C PRO A 132 -9.18 -4.15 -13.41
N PRO A 133 -9.82 -2.96 -13.49
CA PRO A 133 -10.02 -2.27 -14.76
C PRO A 133 -8.71 -2.13 -15.53
N ASP A 134 -8.74 -2.37 -16.84
CA ASP A 134 -7.52 -2.36 -17.65
C ASP A 134 -6.82 -1.00 -17.64
N THR A 135 -5.67 -0.93 -16.97
CA THR A 135 -4.84 0.27 -16.98
C THR A 135 -3.79 0.25 -18.08
N THR A 136 -3.66 -0.81 -18.88
CA THR A 136 -2.44 -1.16 -19.63
C THR A 136 -1.23 -1.24 -18.67
N PRO A 137 -0.81 -2.45 -18.25
CA PRO A 137 0.29 -2.56 -17.30
C PRO A 137 1.59 -1.96 -17.82
N ALA A 138 2.33 -1.33 -16.92
CA ALA A 138 3.61 -0.67 -17.19
C ALA A 138 4.51 -0.77 -15.96
N HIS A 139 5.83 -0.88 -16.17
CA HIS A 139 6.83 -0.95 -15.09
C HIS A 139 6.57 -2.07 -14.09
N VAL A 140 6.52 -3.31 -14.60
CA VAL A 140 6.33 -4.58 -13.86
C VAL A 140 7.52 -5.51 -14.13
#